data_AF-A0A7C4R419-F1
#
_entry.id   AF-A0A7C4R419-F1
#
_cell.length_a   1.000
_cell.length_b   1.000
_cell.length_c   1.000
_cell.angle_alpha   90.00
_cell.angle_beta   90.00
_cell.angle_gamma   90.00
#
_symmetry.space_group_name_H-M   'P 1'
#
loop_
_entity.id
_entity.type
_entity.pdbx_description
1 polymer ?
#
loop_
_entity_poly.entity_id
_entity_poly.type
_entity_poly.pdbx_seq_one_letter_code
_entity_poly.pdbx_strand_id
1 'polypeptide(L)'
;MQYSGEITVLPVAFESLGVRSMCTYIETPDVKVLLDAGVSLAPNRYGFPPHPREYIALKNRRAEIVRFAEKSDVITVSHYHFDHHTPSYTDWAYNWCSAEIAEKIYGGKIVLAK
;
A
#
# COMPACT_ATOMS: atom_id res chain seq x y z
N MET A 1 -22.22 20.78 -15.56
CA MET A 1 -21.32 19.82 -16.22
C MET A 1 -21.66 18.44 -15.69
N GLN A 2 -22.12 17.54 -16.56
CA GLN A 2 -22.42 16.17 -16.20
C GLN A 2 -21.13 15.37 -16.38
N TYR A 3 -20.47 14.98 -15.29
CA TYR A 3 -19.29 14.12 -15.37
C TYR A 3 -19.76 12.70 -15.74
N SER A 4 -19.79 12.41 -17.04
CA SER A 4 -20.01 11.06 -17.56
C SER A 4 -18.66 10.38 -17.72
N GLY A 5 -18.12 9.85 -16.64
CA GLY A 5 -16.87 9.10 -16.64
C GLY A 5 -16.99 7.86 -15.77
N GLU A 6 -16.44 6.74 -16.23
CA GLU A 6 -16.34 5.54 -15.41
C GLU A 6 -15.32 5.78 -14.28
N ILE A 7 -15.67 5.34 -13.07
CA ILE A 7 -14.77 5.34 -11.92
C ILE A 7 -14.42 3.89 -11.63
N THR A 8 -13.12 3.59 -11.65
CA THR A 8 -12.61 2.28 -11.23
C THR A 8 -12.18 2.37 -9.78
N VAL A 9 -12.68 1.43 -8.97
CA VAL A 9 -12.24 1.25 -7.58
C VAL A 9 -11.71 -0.17 -7.45
N LEU A 10 -10.43 -0.31 -7.16
CA LEU A 10 -9.73 -1.58 -7.10
C LEU A 10 -9.01 -1.76 -5.75
N PRO A 11 -9.43 -2.75 -4.95
CA PRO A 11 -8.68 -3.19 -3.79
C PRO A 11 -7.30 -3.77 -4.20
N VAL A 12 -6.19 -3.12 -3.81
CA VAL A 12 -4.83 -3.56 -4.19
C VAL A 12 -4.25 -4.51 -3.14
N ALA A 13 -4.32 -4.12 -1.87
CA ALA A 13 -3.88 -4.93 -0.74
C ALA A 13 -4.79 -4.71 0.46
N PHE A 14 -5.27 -5.80 1.05
CA PHE A 14 -6.21 -5.83 2.16
C PHE A 14 -5.90 -7.03 3.07
N GLU A 15 -6.58 -7.14 4.21
CA GLU A 15 -6.43 -8.28 5.13
C GLU A 15 -6.59 -9.62 4.38
N SER A 16 -5.47 -10.29 4.13
CA SER A 16 -5.42 -11.58 3.45
C SER A 16 -4.13 -12.29 3.78
N LEU A 17 -4.22 -13.57 4.19
CA LEU A 17 -3.07 -14.38 4.64
C LEU A 17 -2.20 -13.61 5.66
N GLY A 18 -2.85 -12.95 6.62
CA GLY A 18 -2.22 -12.22 7.73
C GLY A 18 -1.59 -10.88 7.41
N VAL A 19 -1.53 -10.50 6.13
CA VAL A 19 -1.10 -9.18 5.70
C VAL A 19 -2.22 -8.18 5.94
N ARG A 20 -2.01 -7.22 6.82
CA ARG A 20 -2.90 -6.07 7.04
C ARG A 20 -2.59 -4.98 6.03
N SER A 21 -3.62 -4.35 5.49
CA SER A 21 -3.53 -3.22 4.57
C SER A 21 -4.92 -2.62 4.32
N MET A 22 -4.96 -1.38 3.85
CA MET A 22 -6.16 -0.73 3.28
C MET A 22 -5.87 -0.10 1.89
N CYS A 23 -4.83 -0.57 1.20
CA CYS A 23 -4.39 0.02 -0.05
C CYS A 23 -5.42 -0.15 -1.18
N THR A 24 -5.98 0.97 -1.65
CA THR A 24 -7.03 1.02 -2.67
C THR A 24 -6.62 1.93 -3.81
N TYR A 25 -6.70 1.44 -5.03
CA TYR A 25 -6.50 2.25 -6.23
C TYR A 25 -7.84 2.77 -6.73
N ILE A 26 -7.88 4.07 -7.00
CA ILE A 26 -9.03 4.76 -7.59
C ILE A 26 -8.55 5.43 -8.88
N GLU A 27 -9.24 5.16 -9.97
CA GLU A 27 -9.00 5.80 -11.26
C GLU A 27 -10.28 6.50 -11.70
N THR A 28 -10.17 7.81 -11.87
CA THR A 28 -11.16 8.67 -12.51
C THR A 28 -10.64 9.06 -13.90
N PRO A 29 -11.46 9.73 -14.75
CA PRO A 29 -11.01 10.20 -16.06
C PRO A 29 -9.82 11.18 -16.02
N ASP A 30 -9.61 11.84 -14.89
CA ASP A 30 -8.70 12.98 -14.71
C ASP A 30 -7.60 12.74 -13.68
N VAL A 31 -7.79 11.85 -12.70
CA VAL A 31 -6.81 11.60 -11.64
C VAL A 31 -6.78 10.14 -11.19
N LYS A 32 -5.56 9.64 -10.94
CA LYS A 32 -5.31 8.31 -10.38
C LYS A 32 -4.81 8.45 -8.95
N VAL A 33 -5.54 7.89 -8.00
CA VAL A 33 -5.26 8.00 -6.57
C VAL A 33 -4.93 6.62 -6.01
N LEU A 34 -3.80 6.50 -5.29
CA LEU A 34 -3.52 5.35 -4.45
C LEU A 34 -3.75 5.73 -2.99
N LEU A 35 -4.77 5.15 -2.39
CA LEU A 35 -5.06 5.34 -0.97
C LEU A 35 -4.18 4.41 -0.14
N ASP A 36 -3.55 4.94 0.90
CA ASP A 36 -2.94 4.20 2.01
C ASP A 36 -2.02 3.05 1.56
N ALA A 37 -0.91 3.42 0.94
CA ALA A 37 0.10 2.52 0.36
C ALA A 37 0.93 1.73 1.40
N GLY A 38 0.31 1.17 2.45
CA GLY A 38 0.96 0.38 3.50
C GLY A 38 0.65 -1.11 3.42
N VAL A 39 1.51 -1.93 4.03
CA VAL A 39 1.27 -3.36 4.32
C VAL A 39 2.04 -3.74 5.57
N SER A 40 1.44 -4.58 6.42
CA SER A 40 2.11 -5.02 7.65
C SER A 40 1.68 -6.40 8.12
N LEU A 41 2.63 -7.22 8.55
CA LEU A 41 2.38 -8.44 9.34
C LEU A 41 2.41 -8.14 10.83
N ALA A 42 1.57 -8.82 11.60
CA ALA A 42 1.70 -8.83 13.06
C ALA A 42 2.91 -9.70 13.46
N PRO A 43 3.83 -9.23 14.31
CA PRO A 43 5.02 -10.01 14.68
C PRO A 43 4.69 -11.26 15.49
N ASN A 44 3.54 -11.27 16.16
CA ASN A 44 3.01 -12.41 16.87
C ASN A 44 1.50 -12.48 16.66
N ARG A 45 0.99 -13.66 16.27
CA ARG A 45 -0.44 -13.94 16.16
C ARG A 45 -0.71 -15.27 16.84
N TYR A 46 -1.54 -15.24 17.89
CA TYR A 46 -1.84 -16.41 18.75
C TYR A 46 -0.61 -17.10 19.36
N GLY A 47 0.44 -16.33 19.69
CA GLY A 47 1.68 -16.88 20.24
C GLY A 47 2.70 -17.31 19.19
N PHE A 48 2.36 -17.28 17.91
CA PHE A 48 3.22 -17.74 16.82
C PHE A 48 3.76 -16.57 15.98
N PRO A 49 4.99 -16.68 15.45
CA PRO A 49 5.48 -15.76 14.43
C PRO A 49 4.70 -15.95 13.11
N PRO A 50 4.79 -15.01 12.15
CA PRO A 50 4.16 -15.18 10.86
C PRO A 50 4.61 -16.46 10.17
N HIS A 51 3.66 -17.14 9.54
CA HIS A 51 3.92 -18.33 8.75
C HIS A 51 4.64 -17.94 7.44
N PRO A 52 5.54 -18.79 6.88
CA PRO A 52 6.25 -18.51 5.62
C PRO A 52 5.37 -18.04 4.45
N ARG A 53 4.13 -18.54 4.36
CA ARG A 53 3.14 -18.10 3.35
C ARG A 53 2.69 -16.65 3.54
N GLU A 54 2.65 -16.16 4.77
CA GLU A 54 2.28 -14.77 5.08
C GLU A 54 3.41 -13.81 4.62
N TYR A 55 4.69 -14.20 4.76
CA TYR A 55 5.81 -13.44 4.19
C TYR A 55 5.77 -13.39 2.65
N ILE A 56 5.41 -14.49 1.98
CA ILE A 56 5.21 -14.51 0.53
C ILE A 56 4.07 -13.56 0.14
N ALA A 57 2.95 -13.62 0.87
CA ALA A 57 1.83 -12.71 0.66
C ALA A 57 2.24 -11.24 0.87
N LEU A 58 2.99 -10.93 1.92
CA LEU A 58 3.50 -9.59 2.23
C LEU A 58 4.33 -9.04 1.07
N LYS A 59 5.33 -9.80 0.60
CA LYS A 59 6.18 -9.41 -0.52
C LYS A 59 5.36 -9.18 -1.80
N ASN A 60 4.42 -10.07 -2.09
CA ASN A 60 3.55 -9.96 -3.26
C ASN A 60 2.64 -8.72 -3.18
N ARG A 61 2.02 -8.46 -2.03
CA ARG A 61 1.20 -7.26 -1.82
C ARG A 61 2.03 -5.99 -1.93
N ARG A 62 3.24 -5.96 -1.37
CA ARG A 62 4.16 -4.83 -1.56
C ARG A 62 4.47 -4.57 -3.03
N ALA A 63 4.77 -5.61 -3.80
CA ALA A 63 5.06 -5.47 -5.23
C ALA A 63 3.86 -4.90 -6.01
N GLU A 64 2.64 -5.34 -5.67
CA GLU A 64 1.40 -4.79 -6.22
C GLU A 64 1.24 -3.30 -5.87
N ILE A 65 1.46 -2.91 -4.60
CA ILE A 65 1.42 -1.50 -4.18
C ILE A 65 2.38 -0.64 -4.99
N VAL A 66 3.64 -1.07 -5.14
CA VAL A 66 4.63 -0.34 -5.94
C VAL A 66 4.16 -0.18 -7.39
N ARG A 67 3.66 -1.25 -8.00
CA ARG A 67 3.14 -1.23 -9.38
C ARG A 67 1.96 -0.26 -9.57
N PHE A 68 1.09 -0.15 -8.57
CA PHE A 68 -0.02 0.81 -8.63
C PHE A 68 0.44 2.24 -8.32
N ALA A 69 1.39 2.42 -7.40
CA ALA A 69 1.96 3.72 -7.08
C ALA A 69 2.65 4.36 -8.30
N GLU A 70 3.36 3.57 -9.11
CA GLU A 70 3.96 4.04 -10.37
C GLU A 70 2.92 4.67 -11.31
N LYS A 71 1.70 4.13 -11.34
CA LYS A 71 0.58 4.58 -12.19
C LYS A 71 -0.24 5.71 -11.59
N SER A 72 -0.09 6.01 -10.30
CA SER A 72 -0.88 7.00 -9.60
C SER A 72 -0.26 8.40 -9.68
N ASP A 73 -1.12 9.41 -9.68
CA ASP A 73 -0.73 10.82 -9.64
C ASP A 73 -0.66 11.31 -8.19
N VAL A 74 -1.58 10.83 -7.36
CA VAL A 74 -1.74 11.20 -5.95
C VAL A 74 -1.65 9.96 -5.08
N ILE A 75 -0.92 10.06 -3.97
CA ILE A 75 -0.93 9.05 -2.91
C ILE A 75 -1.44 9.66 -1.61
N THR A 76 -2.30 8.95 -0.90
CA THR A 76 -2.78 9.40 0.41
C THR A 76 -2.17 8.59 1.54
N VAL A 77 -2.04 9.25 2.70
CA VAL A 77 -1.74 8.61 3.98
C VAL A 77 -2.76 9.10 5.00
N SER A 78 -3.73 8.25 5.33
CA SER A 78 -4.79 8.59 6.27
C SER A 78 -4.30 8.72 7.72
N HIS A 79 -3.31 7.91 8.11
CA HIS A 79 -2.61 7.93 9.40
C HIS A 79 -1.36 7.03 9.36
N TYR A 80 -0.55 7.05 10.43
CA TYR A 80 0.82 6.47 10.43
C TYR A 80 0.97 5.06 11.01
N HIS A 81 -0.06 4.21 10.96
CA HIS A 81 0.15 2.78 11.15
C HIS A 81 0.75 2.15 9.88
N PHE A 82 1.66 1.18 10.01
CA PHE A 82 2.44 0.67 8.88
C PHE A 82 1.64 -0.14 7.84
N ASP A 83 0.41 -0.53 8.17
CA ASP A 83 -0.56 -1.06 7.22
C ASP A 83 -1.26 0.03 6.38
N HIS A 84 -0.97 1.31 6.63
CA HIS A 84 -1.50 2.45 5.87
C HIS A 84 -0.43 3.29 5.15
N HIS A 85 0.84 3.22 5.57
CA HIS A 85 1.94 3.91 4.87
C HIS A 85 3.19 3.04 4.76
N THR A 86 4.07 3.40 3.83
CA THR A 86 5.37 2.77 3.68
C THR A 86 6.46 3.61 4.32
N PRO A 87 7.06 3.16 5.43
CA PRO A 87 8.17 3.89 6.02
C PRO A 87 9.43 3.78 5.16
N SER A 88 10.32 4.78 5.29
CA SER A 88 11.57 4.86 4.52
C SER A 88 12.76 4.10 5.15
N TYR A 89 12.61 3.55 6.36
CA TYR A 89 13.62 2.66 6.93
C TYR A 89 13.47 1.23 6.39
N THR A 90 14.52 0.45 6.52
CA THR A 90 14.53 -0.95 6.06
C THR A 90 13.87 -1.87 7.08
N ASP A 91 12.83 -2.58 6.66
CA ASP A 91 12.23 -3.68 7.39
C ASP A 91 11.71 -4.74 6.43
N TRP A 92 12.40 -5.88 6.39
CA TRP A 92 12.02 -7.03 5.58
C TRP A 92 11.19 -8.05 6.34
N ALA A 93 10.99 -7.87 7.65
CA ALA A 93 10.26 -8.81 8.48
C ALA A 93 8.75 -8.52 8.44
N TYR A 94 8.35 -7.27 8.70
CA TYR A 94 6.93 -7.01 8.96
C TYR A 94 6.29 -6.12 7.92
N ASN A 95 7.01 -5.13 7.39
CA ASN A 95 6.44 -4.12 6.49
C ASN A 95 6.95 -4.23 5.04
N TRP A 96 7.99 -5.06 4.80
CA TRP A 96 8.65 -5.25 3.51
C TRP A 96 8.96 -3.93 2.80
N CYS A 97 9.72 -3.06 3.47
CA CYS A 97 9.99 -1.70 3.06
C CYS A 97 11.48 -1.34 3.12
N SER A 98 11.84 -0.28 2.42
CA SER A 98 13.15 0.36 2.40
C SER A 98 13.01 1.79 1.87
N ALA A 99 14.07 2.60 1.97
CA ALA A 99 14.10 3.94 1.38
C ALA A 99 13.83 3.92 -0.12
N GLU A 100 14.38 2.94 -0.85
CA GLU A 100 14.15 2.77 -2.30
C GLU A 100 12.68 2.45 -2.61
N ILE A 101 12.04 1.60 -1.81
CA ILE A 101 10.62 1.27 -1.97
C ILE A 101 9.75 2.49 -1.67
N ALA A 102 10.07 3.23 -0.60
CA ALA A 102 9.36 4.46 -0.27
C ALA A 102 9.51 5.50 -1.39
N GLU A 103 10.70 5.66 -1.97
CA GLU A 103 10.92 6.53 -3.12
C GLU A 103 10.10 6.11 -4.35
N LYS A 104 10.02 4.81 -4.65
CA LYS A 104 9.16 4.32 -5.75
C LYS A 104 7.67 4.60 -5.54
N ILE A 105 7.24 4.65 -4.28
CA ILE A 105 5.84 4.91 -3.93
C ILE A 105 5.56 6.41 -3.96
N TYR A 106 6.34 7.21 -3.24
CA TYR A 106 6.03 8.62 -2.98
C TYR A 106 6.81 9.61 -3.85
N GLY A 107 7.94 9.20 -4.42
CA GLY A 107 8.86 10.06 -5.16
C GLY A 107 8.20 10.69 -6.38
N GLY A 108 8.31 12.02 -6.48
CA GLY A 108 7.72 12.80 -7.57
C GLY A 108 6.19 12.80 -7.63
N LYS A 109 5.50 12.27 -6.62
CA LYS A 109 4.03 12.26 -6.53
C LYS A 109 3.52 13.38 -5.63
N ILE A 110 2.24 13.75 -5.82
CA ILE A 110 1.53 14.55 -4.82
C ILE A 110 1.16 13.61 -3.66
N VAL A 111 1.59 13.95 -2.45
CA VAL A 111 1.28 13.17 -1.24
C VAL A 111 0.33 13.99 -0.35
N LEU A 112 -0.85 13.43 -0.09
CA LEU A 112 -1.82 14.00 0.84
C LEU A 112 -1.79 13.20 2.13
N ALA A 113 -1.24 13.78 3.20
CA ALA A 113 -1.09 13.11 4.49
C ALA A 113 -1.79 13.88 5.60
N LYS A 114 -2.40 13.15 6.54
CA LYS A 114 -2.99 13.68 7.78
C LYS A 114 -2.00 13.59 8.94
#